data_AF-A0A9X4ERI9-F1
#
_entry.id   AF-A0A9X4ERI9-F1
#
_cell.length_a   1.000
_cell.length_b   1.000
_cell.length_c   1.000
_cell.angle_alpha   90.00
_cell.angle_beta   90.00
_cell.angle_gamma   90.00
#
_symmetry.space_group_name_H-M   'P 1'
#
loop_
_entity.id
_entity.type
_entity.pdbx_description
1 polymer ?
#
loop_
_entity_poly.entity_id
_entity_poly.type
_entity_poly.pdbx_seq_one_letter_code
_entity_poly.pdbx_strand_id
1 'polypeptide(L)' 'MKKVILSALFLGAFTTANAVSVDYQYFSDKCHEQACEAVGDAEAVFGDELSAAEYEVLYDIEFQNCKG' A
#
# COMPACT_ATOMS: atom_id res chain seq x y z
N MET A 1 -40.05 -26.51 9.25
CA MET A 1 -39.16 -25.37 9.55
C MET A 1 -37.79 -25.63 8.93
N LYS A 2 -37.51 -25.13 7.72
CA LYS A 2 -36.21 -25.28 7.02
C LYS A 2 -35.97 -24.05 6.12
N LYS A 3 -35.66 -22.88 6.68
CA LYS A 3 -35.31 -21.67 5.89
C LYS A 3 -34.34 -20.69 6.61
N VAL A 4 -33.55 -21.14 7.59
CA VAL A 4 -32.75 -20.21 8.42
C VAL A 4 -31.23 -20.34 8.20
N ILE A 5 -30.75 -21.36 7.49
CA ILE A 5 -29.30 -21.65 7.44
C ILE A 5 -28.58 -20.90 6.31
N LEU A 6 -29.30 -20.39 5.29
CA LEU A 6 -28.66 -19.81 4.11
C LEU A 6 -28.18 -18.35 4.30
N SER A 7 -28.69 -17.62 5.30
CA SER A 7 -28.39 -16.20 5.48
C SER A 7 -27.10 -15.93 6.26
N ALA A 8 -26.62 -16.89 7.07
CA ALA A 8 -25.41 -16.72 7.88
C ALA A 8 -24.12 -16.86 7.06
N LEU A 9 -24.14 -17.62 5.96
CA LEU A 9 -22.98 -17.81 5.08
C LEU A 9 -22.61 -16.56 4.28
N PHE A 10 -23.56 -15.64 4.03
CA PHE A 10 -23.28 -14.40 3.33
C PHE A 10 -22.68 -13.32 4.25
N LEU A 11 -23.04 -13.28 5.54
CA LEU A 11 -22.52 -12.28 6.48
C LEU A 11 -21.02 -12.44 6.78
N GLY A 12 -20.47 -13.66 6.68
CA GLY A 12 -19.04 -13.91 6.89
C GLY A 12 -18.15 -13.53 5.71
N ALA A 13 -18.69 -13.41 4.49
CA ALA A 13 -17.90 -13.08 3.30
C ALA A 13 -17.69 -11.56 3.11
N PHE A 14 -18.60 -10.72 3.63
CA PHE A 14 -18.47 -9.26 3.55
C PHE A 14 -17.54 -8.68 4.62
N THR A 15 -17.40 -9.33 5.78
CA THR A 15 -16.50 -8.84 6.83
C THR A 15 -15.03 -9.12 6.55
N THR A 16 -14.71 -10.22 5.84
CA THR A 16 -13.33 -10.54 5.45
C THR A 16 -12.84 -9.72 4.26
N ALA A 17 -13.71 -9.39 3.29
CA ALA A 17 -13.33 -8.53 2.17
C ALA A 17 -12.99 -7.09 2.61
N ASN A 18 -13.72 -6.55 3.60
CA ASN A 18 -13.45 -5.22 4.17
C ASN A 18 -12.21 -5.19 5.07
N ALA A 19 -11.87 -6.30 5.75
CA ALA A 19 -10.62 -6.39 6.50
C ALA A 19 -9.41 -6.39 5.54
N VAL A 20 -9.50 -7.15 4.44
CA VAL A 20 -8.43 -7.22 3.44
C VAL A 20 -8.24 -5.91 2.68
N SER A 21 -9.32 -5.15 2.39
CA SER A 21 -9.19 -3.85 1.73
C SER A 21 -8.56 -2.79 2.61
N VAL A 22 -8.87 -2.78 3.91
CA VAL A 22 -8.27 -1.87 4.90
C VAL A 22 -6.80 -2.24 5.16
N ASP A 23 -6.49 -3.53 5.29
CA ASP A 23 -5.12 -4.00 5.46
C ASP A 23 -4.26 -3.67 4.22
N TYR A 24 -4.81 -3.80 3.02
CA TYR A 24 -4.10 -3.46 1.78
C TYR A 24 -3.84 -1.95 1.65
N GLN A 25 -4.81 -1.10 2.00
CA GLN A 25 -4.62 0.35 2.02
C GLN A 25 -3.59 0.76 3.06
N TYR A 26 -3.69 0.25 4.29
CA TYR A 26 -2.74 0.54 5.35
C TYR A 26 -1.30 0.14 4.97
N PHE A 27 -1.14 -1.02 4.35
CA PHE A 27 0.16 -1.47 3.87
C PHE A 27 0.69 -0.61 2.71
N SER A 28 -0.19 -0.22 1.79
CA SER A 28 0.17 0.69 0.69
C SER A 28 0.58 2.08 1.20
N ASP A 29 -0.09 2.61 2.22
CA ASP A 29 0.22 3.91 2.82
C ASP A 29 1.58 3.87 3.53
N LYS A 30 1.90 2.77 4.21
CA LYS A 30 3.22 2.56 4.84
C LYS A 30 4.35 2.50 3.83
N CYS A 31 4.15 1.79 2.72
CA CYS A 31 5.15 1.74 1.65
C CYS A 31 5.29 3.09 0.94
N HIS A 32 4.21 3.88 0.80
CA HIS A 32 4.29 5.24 0.27
C HIS A 32 5.12 6.15 1.18
N GLU A 33 4.88 6.10 2.50
CA GLU A 33 5.61 6.88 3.49
C GLU A 33 7.13 6.58 3.42
N GLN A 34 7.51 5.30 3.37
CA GLN A 34 8.92 4.89 3.23
C GLN A 34 9.54 5.36 1.92
N ALA A 35 8.84 5.19 0.80
CA ALA A 35 9.35 5.62 -0.50
C ALA A 35 9.55 7.14 -0.57
N CYS A 36 8.64 7.92 0.02
CA CYS A 36 8.79 9.37 0.13
C CYS A 36 9.96 9.77 1.05
N GLU A 37 10.20 9.05 2.14
CA GLU A 37 11.35 9.31 3.01
C GLU A 37 12.67 9.11 2.25
N ALA A 38 12.79 8.01 1.50
CA ALA A 38 13.96 7.74 0.67
C ALA A 38 14.19 8.79 -0.42
N VAL A 39 13.13 9.27 -1.07
CA VAL A 39 13.21 10.39 -2.01
C VAL A 39 13.67 11.66 -1.30
N GLY A 40 13.10 11.98 -0.14
CA GLY A 40 13.48 13.18 0.63
C GLY A 40 14.95 13.15 1.07
N ASP A 41 15.44 11.99 1.49
CA ASP A 41 16.86 11.80 1.82
C ASP A 41 17.75 11.96 0.58
N ALA A 42 17.34 11.43 -0.56
CA ALA A 42 18.06 11.59 -1.82
C ALA A 42 18.02 13.04 -2.34
N GLU A 43 16.91 13.76 -2.19
CA GLU A 43 16.81 15.20 -2.47
C GLU A 43 17.74 16.00 -1.54
N ALA A 44 17.85 15.62 -0.26
CA ALA A 44 18.75 16.28 0.67
C ALA A 44 20.25 16.05 0.35
N VAL A 45 20.60 14.91 -0.25
CA VAL A 45 21.99 14.55 -0.60
C VAL A 45 22.37 15.03 -1.99
N PHE A 46 21.52 14.80 -2.99
CA PHE A 46 21.82 15.03 -4.40
C PHE A 46 21.21 16.33 -4.94
N GLY A 47 20.17 16.87 -4.31
CA GLY A 47 19.52 18.12 -4.71
C GLY A 47 19.16 18.16 -6.20
N ASP A 48 19.81 19.05 -6.93
CA ASP A 48 19.56 19.26 -8.37
C ASP A 48 20.36 18.31 -9.28
N GLU A 49 21.17 17.40 -8.73
CA GLU A 49 21.97 16.45 -9.52
C GLU A 49 21.12 15.36 -10.16
N LEU A 50 20.00 14.99 -9.53
CA LEU A 50 19.04 14.04 -10.08
C LEU A 50 17.86 14.77 -10.70
N SER A 51 17.41 14.27 -11.83
CA SER A 51 16.18 14.72 -12.46
C SER A 51 14.94 14.24 -11.70
N ALA A 52 13.80 14.91 -11.88
CA ALA A 52 12.52 14.46 -11.34
C ALA A 52 12.19 13.00 -11.72
N ALA A 53 12.57 12.58 -12.94
CA ALA A 53 12.37 11.20 -13.39
C ALA A 53 13.21 10.18 -12.60
N GLU A 54 14.40 10.56 -12.15
CA GLU A 54 15.25 9.68 -11.32
C GLU A 54 14.71 9.57 -9.90
N TYR A 55 14.14 10.64 -9.35
CA TYR A 55 13.40 10.59 -8.08
C TYR A 55 12.12 9.74 -8.16
N GLU A 56 11.39 9.81 -9.28
CA GLU A 56 10.25 8.91 -9.53
C GLU A 56 10.68 7.44 -9.61
N VAL A 57 11.80 7.14 -10.28
CA VAL A 57 12.35 5.78 -10.34
C VAL A 57 12.76 5.29 -8.95
N LEU A 58 13.40 6.14 -8.14
CA LEU A 58 13.75 5.81 -6.75
C LEU A 58 12.49 5.51 -5.92
N TYR A 59 11.48 6.37 -6.02
CA TYR A 59 10.19 6.15 -5.37
C TYR A 59 9.60 4.79 -5.73
N ASP A 60 9.55 4.47 -7.02
CA ASP A 60 8.97 3.22 -7.52
C ASP A 60 9.76 2.00 -7.02
N ILE A 61 11.09 2.05 -7.03
CA ILE A 61 11.95 0.97 -6.51
C ILE A 61 11.66 0.73 -5.02
N GLU A 62 11.67 1.79 -4.21
CA GLU A 62 11.47 1.67 -2.76
C GLU A 62 10.05 1.21 -2.41
N PHE A 63 9.05 1.69 -3.15
CA PHE A 63 7.67 1.26 -2.99
C PHE A 63 7.47 -0.22 -3.34
N GLN A 64 8.10 -0.71 -4.41
CA GLN A 64 8.06 -2.14 -4.77
C GLN A 64 8.83 -3.01 -3.78
N ASN A 65 10.00 -2.56 -3.32
CA ASN A 65 10.80 -3.27 -2.31
C ASN A 65 10.03 -3.45 -0.99
N CYS A 66 9.25 -2.44 -0.57
CA CYS A 66 8.39 -2.55 0.60
C CYS A 66 7.21 -3.52 0.37
N LYS A 67 6.68 -3.60 -0.85
CA LYS A 67 5.55 -4.49 -1.17
C LYS A 67 5.91 -5.97 -1.22
N GLY A 68 7.17 -6.31 -1.49
CA GLY A 68 7.69 -7.67 -1.53
C GLY A 68 7.61 -8.32 -2.90
#